data_AF-A0A9X7PF40-F1
#
_entry.id   AF-A0A9X7PF40-F1
#
_cell.length_a   1.000
_cell.length_b   1.000
_cell.length_c   1.000
_cell.angle_alpha   90.00
_cell.angle_beta   90.00
_cell.angle_gamma   90.00
#
_symmetry.space_group_name_H-M   'P 1'
#
loop_
_entity.id
_entity.type
_entity.pdbx_description
1 polymer ?
#
loop_
_entity_poly.entity_id
_entity_poly.type
_entity_poly.pdbx_seq_one_letter_code
_entity_poly.pdbx_strand_id
1 'polypeptide(L)'
;MPSRGPAARLRATLSCLAGQGPGTPPFEVLVVDDNPGPVGEEAGSPAAVAGELARELPVRLVPGPLRGRAAARNAGAAAARGARLVFLDDDVLVGSDFLAAHAEAADPDAFTHGRTRELPTAARLLRSLAGASPEDVRRARAALGPAPA
;
A
#
# COMPACT_ATOMS: atom_id res chain seq x y z
N MET A 1 4.25 -2.39 4.16
CA MET A 1 4.20 -2.73 2.73
C MET A 1 5.61 -2.88 2.19
N PRO A 2 6.06 -4.11 1.90
CA PRO A 2 7.32 -4.35 1.19
C PRO A 2 7.25 -3.77 -0.22
N SER A 3 8.31 -3.11 -0.67
CA SER A 3 8.39 -2.61 -2.03
C SER A 3 9.73 -2.98 -2.68
N ARG A 4 9.62 -3.56 -3.87
CA ARG A 4 10.76 -3.94 -4.75
C ARG A 4 10.40 -3.81 -6.24
N GLY A 5 9.18 -3.38 -6.52
CA GLY A 5 8.61 -3.33 -7.85
C GLY A 5 8.76 -1.95 -8.51
N PRO A 6 8.20 -1.80 -9.71
CA PRO A 6 8.10 -0.50 -10.37
C PRO A 6 7.36 0.52 -9.51
N ALA A 7 7.85 1.76 -9.44
CA ALA A 7 7.21 2.85 -8.70
C ALA A 7 5.72 3.03 -8.99
N ALA A 8 5.28 2.76 -10.24
CA ALA A 8 3.88 2.86 -10.63
C ALA A 8 2.95 1.94 -9.82
N ARG A 9 3.43 0.78 -9.35
CA ARG A 9 2.64 -0.13 -8.50
C ARG A 9 2.44 0.49 -7.11
N LEU A 10 3.56 0.81 -6.46
CA LEU A 10 3.58 1.45 -5.15
C LEU A 10 2.72 2.71 -5.13
N ARG A 11 2.88 3.56 -6.16
CA ARG A 11 2.11 4.79 -6.32
C ARG A 11 0.62 4.54 -6.42
N ALA A 12 0.21 3.51 -7.16
CA ALA A 12 -1.20 3.16 -7.26
C ALA A 12 -1.77 2.69 -5.92
N THR A 13 -1.06 1.81 -5.21
CA THR A 13 -1.46 1.33 -3.88
C THR A 13 -1.54 2.46 -2.85
N LEU A 14 -0.52 3.32 -2.79
CA LEU A 14 -0.52 4.48 -1.89
C LEU A 14 -1.62 5.49 -2.25
N SER A 15 -1.93 5.68 -3.53
CA SER A 15 -3.05 6.54 -3.96
C SER A 15 -4.41 6.02 -3.46
N CYS A 16 -4.60 4.69 -3.41
CA CYS A 16 -5.78 4.08 -2.80
C CYS A 16 -5.81 4.25 -1.27
N LEU A 17 -4.67 4.15 -0.60
CA LEU A 17 -4.55 4.39 0.85
C LEU A 17 -4.74 5.86 1.22
N ALA A 18 -4.38 6.80 0.35
CA ALA A 18 -4.71 8.23 0.52
C ALA A 18 -6.23 8.50 0.43
N GLY A 19 -6.98 7.60 -0.21
CA GLY A 19 -8.43 7.70 -0.40
C GLY A 19 -9.28 6.96 0.64
N GLN A 20 -8.75 6.63 1.82
CA GLN A 20 -9.54 6.00 2.87
C GLN A 20 -10.62 6.96 3.38
N GLY A 21 -11.84 6.45 3.55
CA GLY A 21 -13.05 7.22 3.79
C GLY A 21 -13.39 7.44 5.27
N PRO A 22 -14.59 7.99 5.55
CA PRO A 22 -15.10 8.17 6.91
C PRO A 22 -15.06 6.88 7.73
N GLY A 23 -14.77 6.99 9.04
CA GLY A 23 -14.64 5.85 9.95
C GLY A 23 -13.26 5.18 9.96
N THR A 24 -12.34 5.63 9.09
CA THR A 24 -10.94 5.18 9.14
C THR A 24 -10.26 5.66 10.42
N PRO A 25 -9.72 4.77 11.28
CA PRO A 25 -8.97 5.18 12.45
C PRO A 25 -7.63 5.83 12.06
N PRO A 26 -6.97 6.59 12.95
CA PRO A 26 -5.61 7.06 12.70
C PRO A 26 -4.66 5.90 12.37
N PHE A 27 -3.84 6.08 11.34
CA PHE A 27 -2.94 5.04 10.85
C PHE A 27 -1.61 5.64 10.37
N GLU A 28 -0.61 4.78 10.19
CA GLU A 28 0.64 5.11 9.50
C GLU A 28 0.88 4.09 8.38
N VAL A 29 1.61 4.51 7.34
CA VAL A 29 1.99 3.62 6.24
C VAL A 29 3.50 3.43 6.23
N LEU A 30 3.96 2.22 6.52
CA LEU A 30 5.37 1.86 6.43
C LEU A 30 5.66 1.23 5.06
N VAL A 31 6.43 1.94 4.23
CA VAL A 31 6.98 1.41 2.98
C VAL A 31 8.37 0.87 3.27
N VAL A 32 8.54 -0.44 3.13
CA VAL A 32 9.83 -1.10 3.35
C VAL A 32 10.53 -1.22 2.00
N ASP A 33 11.54 -0.40 1.76
CA ASP A 33 12.29 -0.39 0.50
C ASP A 33 13.31 -1.54 0.48
N ASP A 34 12.95 -2.63 -0.19
CA ASP A 34 13.77 -3.85 -0.30
C ASP A 34 14.52 -3.93 -1.65
N ASN A 35 14.77 -2.77 -2.27
CA ASN A 35 15.57 -2.64 -3.48
C ASN A 35 17.08 -2.61 -3.15
N PRO A 36 17.92 -3.35 -3.91
CA PRO A 36 19.37 -3.36 -3.69
C PRO A 36 20.10 -2.08 -4.19
N GLY A 37 19.38 -1.15 -4.83
CA GLY A 37 19.92 0.13 -5.30
C GLY A 37 20.13 1.14 -4.17
N PRO A 38 20.74 2.31 -4.45
CA PRO A 38 20.87 3.36 -3.46
C PRO A 38 19.48 3.75 -2.92
N VAL A 39 19.35 3.75 -1.60
CA VAL A 39 18.13 4.23 -0.91
C VAL A 39 18.14 5.75 -0.99
N GLY A 40 17.19 6.35 -1.73
CA GLY A 40 17.17 7.81 -1.87
C GLY A 40 16.28 8.34 -3.00
N GLU A 41 16.30 9.66 -3.16
CA GLU A 41 15.45 10.46 -4.06
C GLU A 41 15.84 10.32 -5.55
N GLU A 42 15.89 9.08 -6.05
CA GLU A 42 15.93 8.85 -7.49
C GLU A 42 14.52 8.87 -8.07
N ALA A 43 14.36 9.40 -9.29
CA ALA A 43 13.07 9.44 -9.97
C ALA A 43 12.51 8.01 -10.13
N GLY A 44 11.35 7.74 -9.51
CA GLY A 44 10.74 6.41 -9.49
C GLY A 44 11.23 5.48 -8.37
N SER A 45 11.96 5.99 -7.38
CA SER A 45 12.24 5.28 -6.12
C SER A 45 11.01 5.24 -5.20
N PRO A 46 10.94 4.29 -4.23
CA PRO A 46 9.95 4.34 -3.17
C PRO A 46 9.95 5.65 -2.38
N ALA A 47 11.13 6.28 -2.25
CA ALA A 47 11.28 7.56 -1.59
C ALA A 47 10.57 8.70 -2.35
N ALA A 48 10.77 8.79 -3.66
CA ALA A 48 10.10 9.77 -4.50
C ALA A 48 8.56 9.61 -4.46
N VAL A 49 8.07 8.37 -4.51
CA VAL A 49 6.62 8.09 -4.45
C VAL A 49 6.05 8.42 -3.06
N ALA A 50 6.76 8.10 -1.97
CA ALA A 50 6.35 8.48 -0.63
C ALA A 50 6.29 10.01 -0.47
N GLY A 51 7.27 10.73 -1.03
CA GLY A 51 7.30 12.20 -1.04
C GLY A 51 6.13 12.83 -1.79
N GLU A 52 5.73 12.25 -2.93
CA GLU A 52 4.57 12.69 -3.72
C GLU A 52 3.27 12.71 -2.87
N LEU A 53 3.08 11.68 -2.03
CA LEU A 53 1.84 11.48 -1.27
C LEU A 53 1.94 11.90 0.21
N ALA A 54 3.08 12.44 0.66
CA ALA A 54 3.33 12.77 2.07
C ALA A 54 2.33 13.81 2.65
N ARG A 55 1.67 14.60 1.81
CA ARG A 55 0.63 15.56 2.23
C ARG A 55 -0.74 14.92 2.45
N GLU A 56 -1.03 13.81 1.77
CA GLU A 56 -2.31 13.09 1.86
C GLU A 56 -2.23 11.87 2.79
N LEU A 57 -1.03 11.36 3.05
CA LEU A 57 -0.81 10.07 3.68
C LEU A 57 0.39 10.10 4.63
N PRO A 58 0.26 9.61 5.89
CA PRO A 58 1.36 9.53 6.85
C PRO A 58 2.30 8.37 6.48
N VAL A 59 3.09 8.55 5.42
CA VAL A 59 4.03 7.55 4.90
C VAL A 59 5.41 7.70 5.54
N ARG A 60 6.01 6.58 5.93
CA ARG A 60 7.40 6.49 6.37
C ARG A 60 8.11 5.40 5.60
N LEU A 61 9.36 5.68 5.22
CA LEU A 61 10.24 4.70 4.59
C LEU A 61 11.03 3.95 5.67
N VAL A 62 11.22 2.65 5.44
CA VAL A 62 12.03 1.76 6.25
C VAL A 62 13.00 1.03 5.32
N PRO A 63 14.32 1.05 5.57
CA PRO A 63 15.25 0.25 4.80
C PRO A 63 14.93 -1.24 4.92
N GLY A 64 14.81 -1.92 3.79
CA GLY A 64 14.60 -3.36 3.73
C GLY A 64 15.89 -4.14 4.00
N PRO A 65 15.81 -5.36 4.55
CA PRO A 65 16.97 -6.17 4.87
C PRO A 65 17.60 -6.87 3.65
N LEU A 66 17.03 -6.73 2.45
CA LEU A 66 17.43 -7.42 1.21
C LEU A 66 17.40 -8.95 1.31
N ARG A 67 16.48 -9.47 2.13
CA ARG A 67 16.32 -10.91 2.45
C ARG A 67 14.93 -11.43 2.09
N GLY A 68 14.23 -10.74 1.19
CA GLY A 68 12.95 -11.14 0.64
C GLY A 68 11.75 -10.67 1.47
N ARG A 69 10.55 -10.92 0.94
CA ARG A 69 9.28 -10.34 1.42
C ARG A 69 9.01 -10.57 2.90
N ALA A 70 9.28 -11.76 3.43
CA ALA A 70 9.05 -12.06 4.83
C ALA A 70 9.94 -11.21 5.75
N ALA A 71 11.23 -11.09 5.42
CA ALA A 71 12.17 -10.27 6.17
C ALA A 71 11.80 -8.77 6.09
N ALA A 72 11.36 -8.30 4.93
CA ALA A 72 10.86 -6.94 4.76
C ALA A 72 9.59 -6.68 5.59
N ARG A 73 8.63 -7.61 5.62
CA ARG A 73 7.42 -7.50 6.48
C ARG A 73 7.80 -7.43 7.96
N ASN A 74 8.75 -8.25 8.40
CA ASN A 74 9.23 -8.24 9.78
C ASN A 74 9.95 -6.92 10.14
N ALA A 75 10.76 -6.37 9.24
CA ALA A 75 11.38 -5.05 9.43
C ALA A 75 10.33 -3.94 9.56
N GLY A 76 9.29 -3.98 8.72
CA GLY A 76 8.15 -3.08 8.85
C GLY A 76 7.41 -3.24 10.18
N ALA A 77 7.11 -4.48 10.58
CA ALA A 77 6.43 -4.76 11.85
C ALA A 77 7.23 -4.25 13.06
N ALA A 78 8.56 -4.43 13.06
CA ALA A 78 9.44 -3.93 14.12
C ALA A 78 9.51 -2.40 14.19
N ALA A 79 9.30 -1.70 13.07
CA ALA A 79 9.31 -0.23 13.00
C ALA A 79 7.94 0.43 13.26
N ALA A 80 6.88 -0.38 13.32
CA ALA A 80 5.51 0.07 13.50
C ALA A 80 5.25 0.56 14.92
N ARG A 81 4.42 1.60 15.02
CA ARG A 81 3.98 2.20 16.29
C ARG A 81 2.53 1.84 16.62
N GLY A 82 1.78 1.34 15.63
CA GLY A 82 0.40 0.91 15.81
C GLY A 82 0.29 -0.42 16.59
N ALA A 83 -0.75 -0.55 17.40
CA ALA A 83 -1.06 -1.79 18.12
C ALA A 83 -1.59 -2.91 17.21
N ARG A 84 -1.98 -2.58 15.97
CA ARG A 84 -2.52 -3.49 14.97
C ARG A 84 -1.75 -3.31 13.66
N LEU A 85 -1.46 -4.41 12.98
CA LEU A 85 -0.74 -4.41 11.71
C LEU A 85 -1.65 -4.91 10.58
N VAL A 86 -1.67 -4.18 9.48
CA VAL A 86 -2.24 -4.65 8.21
C VAL A 86 -1.08 -4.85 7.24
N PHE A 87 -0.81 -6.10 6.87
CA PHE A 87 0.17 -6.41 5.84
C PHE A 87 -0.47 -6.23 4.47
N LEU A 88 0.14 -5.38 3.64
CA LEU A 88 -0.28 -5.07 2.28
C LEU A 88 0.94 -5.10 1.37
N ASP A 89 0.79 -5.68 0.18
CA ASP A 89 1.83 -5.66 -0.87
C ASP A 89 1.70 -4.39 -1.74
N ASP A 90 2.79 -3.98 -2.39
CA ASP A 90 2.88 -2.70 -3.13
C ASP A 90 2.19 -2.70 -4.50
N ASP A 91 1.41 -3.73 -4.81
CA ASP A 91 0.65 -3.86 -6.05
C ASP A 91 -0.82 -4.19 -5.82
N VAL A 92 -1.32 -3.96 -4.60
CA VAL A 92 -2.73 -4.17 -4.23
C VAL A 92 -3.51 -2.87 -4.31
N LEU A 93 -4.65 -2.87 -5.02
CA LEU A 93 -5.57 -1.73 -5.09
C LEU A 93 -6.71 -1.88 -4.07
N VAL A 94 -6.64 -1.10 -3.00
CA VAL A 94 -7.61 -1.18 -1.89
C VAL A 94 -8.80 -0.22 -2.05
N GLY A 95 -9.91 -0.51 -1.38
CA GLY A 95 -11.08 0.37 -1.35
C GLY A 95 -11.02 1.45 -0.30
N SER A 96 -11.88 2.45 -0.41
CA SER A 96 -11.99 3.54 0.56
C SER A 96 -12.45 3.08 1.94
N ASP A 97 -13.09 1.91 2.02
CA ASP A 97 -13.57 1.25 3.24
C ASP A 97 -12.55 0.26 3.83
N PHE A 98 -11.41 0.05 3.18
CA PHE A 98 -10.48 -1.02 3.50
C PHE A 98 -9.98 -0.98 4.96
N LEU A 99 -9.45 0.16 5.41
CA LEU A 99 -8.93 0.28 6.78
C LEU A 99 -10.05 0.29 7.83
N ALA A 100 -11.19 0.92 7.52
CA ALA A 100 -12.36 0.90 8.40
C ALA A 100 -12.87 -0.53 8.62
N ALA A 101 -13.00 -1.32 7.55
CA ALA A 101 -13.43 -2.71 7.61
C ALA A 101 -12.42 -3.60 8.39
N HIS A 102 -11.10 -3.39 8.22
CA HIS A 102 -10.10 -4.11 9.00
C HIS A 102 -10.13 -3.71 10.49
N ALA A 103 -10.41 -2.45 10.79
CA ALA A 103 -10.51 -1.97 12.17
C ALA A 103 -11.76 -2.51 12.88
N GLU A 104 -12.89 -2.60 12.16
CA GLU A 104 -14.14 -3.19 12.64
C GLU A 104 -14.01 -4.70 12.89
N ALA A 105 -13.40 -5.41 11.95
CA ALA A 105 -13.18 -6.85 12.06
C ALA A 105 -11.95 -7.25 12.90
N ALA A 106 -11.33 -6.30 13.61
CA ALA A 106 -10.13 -6.58 14.40
C ALA A 106 -10.48 -7.33 15.68
N ASP A 107 -9.89 -8.52 15.85
CA ASP A 107 -10.00 -9.38 17.03
C ASP A 107 -8.58 -9.72 17.53
N PRO A 108 -8.26 -9.52 18.82
CA PRO A 108 -6.93 -9.86 19.36
C PRO A 108 -6.58 -11.36 19.27
N ASP A 109 -7.57 -12.23 19.17
CA ASP A 109 -7.40 -13.68 19.16
C ASP A 109 -7.53 -14.28 17.75
N ALA A 110 -7.67 -13.45 16.72
CA ALA A 110 -7.79 -13.90 15.33
C ALA A 110 -6.98 -13.08 14.32
N PHE A 111 -6.69 -13.70 13.18
CA PHE A 111 -6.16 -13.01 12.01
C PHE A 111 -7.28 -12.70 11.03
N THR A 112 -7.41 -11.44 10.64
CA THR A 112 -8.36 -10.98 9.64
C THR A 112 -7.71 -10.98 8.25
N HIS A 113 -8.37 -11.58 7.27
CA HIS A 113 -7.98 -11.49 5.86
C HIS A 113 -9.05 -10.74 5.07
N GLY A 114 -8.65 -9.63 4.44
CA GLY A 114 -9.53 -8.87 3.56
C GLY A 114 -9.96 -9.68 2.33
N ARG A 115 -11.13 -9.36 1.77
CA ARG A 115 -11.57 -9.96 0.50
C ARG A 115 -10.60 -9.59 -0.62
N THR A 116 -10.10 -10.60 -1.32
CA THR A 116 -9.14 -10.41 -2.41
C THR A 116 -9.75 -10.89 -3.72
N ARG A 117 -9.61 -10.08 -4.78
CA ARG A 117 -9.92 -10.48 -6.15
C ARG A 117 -8.66 -10.33 -6.98
N GLU A 118 -8.14 -11.44 -7.47
CA GLU A 118 -7.06 -11.44 -8.44
C GLU A 118 -7.56 -10.87 -9.76
N LEU A 119 -6.80 -9.93 -10.32
CA LEU A 119 -7.07 -9.33 -11.61
C LEU A 119 -6.00 -9.83 -12.57
N PRO A 120 -6.29 -10.79 -13.46
CA PRO A 120 -5.31 -11.29 -14.44
C PRO A 120 -4.69 -10.18 -15.30
N THR A 121 -5.42 -9.07 -15.47
CA THR A 121 -5.02 -7.87 -16.21
C THR A 121 -4.44 -6.75 -15.32
N ALA A 122 -4.19 -7.00 -14.03
CA ALA A 122 -3.66 -6.02 -13.07
C ALA A 122 -2.42 -5.31 -13.61
N ALA A 123 -1.48 -6.06 -14.18
CA ALA A 123 -0.26 -5.49 -14.73
C ALA A 123 -0.54 -4.51 -15.88
N ARG A 124 -1.57 -4.75 -16.70
CA ARG A 124 -1.98 -3.83 -17.76
C ARG A 124 -2.64 -2.58 -17.18
N LEU A 125 -3.51 -2.75 -16.18
CA LEU A 125 -4.15 -1.64 -15.49
C LEU A 125 -3.12 -0.73 -14.80
N LEU A 126 -2.19 -1.30 -14.05
CA LEU A 126 -1.12 -0.56 -13.37
C LEU A 126 -0.22 0.17 -14.37
N ARG A 127 0.05 -0.42 -15.54
CA ARG A 127 0.75 0.28 -16.64
C ARG A 127 -0.07 1.43 -17.21
N SER A 128 -1.38 1.29 -17.41
CA SER A 128 -2.22 2.40 -17.89
C SER A 128 -2.37 3.53 -16.87
N LEU A 129 -2.15 3.23 -15.58
CA LEU A 129 -2.15 4.21 -14.50
C LEU A 129 -0.77 4.83 -14.25
N ALA A 130 0.26 4.43 -15.00
CA ALA A 130 1.58 5.04 -14.90
C ALA A 130 1.49 6.53 -15.30
N GLY A 131 1.73 7.42 -14.35
CA GLY A 131 1.60 8.88 -14.52
C GLY A 131 0.19 9.44 -14.30
N ALA A 132 -0.83 8.62 -14.02
CA ALA A 132 -2.17 9.10 -13.70
C ALA A 132 -2.20 9.87 -12.37
N SER A 133 -3.11 10.81 -12.14
CA SER A 133 -3.21 11.46 -10.83
C SER A 133 -3.65 10.47 -9.74
N PRO A 134 -3.36 10.72 -8.44
CA PRO A 134 -3.92 9.90 -7.36
C PRO A 134 -5.45 9.79 -7.40
N GLU A 135 -6.15 10.85 -7.84
CA GLU A 135 -7.60 10.84 -8.04
C GLU A 135 -8.03 9.87 -9.15
N ASP A 136 -7.33 9.88 -10.29
CA ASP A 136 -7.61 8.97 -11.40
C ASP A 136 -7.38 7.51 -11.01
N VAL A 137 -6.35 7.23 -10.20
CA VAL A 137 -6.12 5.89 -9.65
C VAL A 137 -7.31 5.47 -8.79
N ARG A 138 -7.78 6.34 -7.89
CA ARG A 138 -8.94 6.06 -7.02
C ARG A 138 -10.20 5.81 -7.85
N ARG A 139 -10.42 6.60 -8.91
CA ARG A 139 -11.54 6.43 -9.85
C ARG A 139 -11.46 5.10 -10.59
N ALA A 140 -10.28 4.75 -11.10
CA ALA A 140 -10.04 3.48 -11.78
C ALA A 140 -10.26 2.29 -10.85
N ARG A 141 -9.81 2.36 -9.59
CA ARG A 141 -10.15 1.35 -8.58
C ARG A 141 -11.67 1.27 -8.43
N ALA A 142 -12.36 2.38 -8.16
CA ALA A 142 -13.80 2.37 -7.91
C ALA A 142 -14.60 1.69 -9.04
N ALA A 143 -14.19 1.90 -10.30
CA ALA A 143 -14.79 1.26 -11.47
C ALA A 143 -14.67 -0.27 -11.50
N LEU A 144 -13.73 -0.87 -10.78
CA LEU A 144 -13.60 -2.33 -10.67
C LEU A 144 -14.70 -2.94 -9.78
N GLY A 145 -15.36 -2.16 -8.94
CA GLY A 145 -16.34 -2.64 -7.96
C GLY A 145 -15.73 -3.51 -6.85
N PRO A 146 -16.56 -3.99 -5.92
CA PRO A 146 -16.12 -4.87 -4.84
C PRO A 146 -15.71 -6.27 -5.37
N ALA A 147 -14.97 -7.02 -4.56
CA ALA A 147 -14.78 -8.44 -4.81
C ALA A 147 -16.15 -9.16 -4.72
N PRO A 148 -16.41 -10.16 -5.59
CA PRO A 148 -17.64 -10.96 -5.53
C PRO A 148 -17.77 -11.67 -4.16
N ALA A 149 -19.02 -11.99 -3.80
CA ALA A 149 -19.36 -12.71 -2.58
C ALA A 149 -18.94 -14.18 -2.64
#